data_AF-A0A943JKC5-F1
#
_entry.id   AF-A0A943JKC5-F1
#
_cell.length_a   1.000
_cell.length_b   1.000
_cell.length_c   1.000
_cell.angle_alpha   90.00
_cell.angle_beta   90.00
_cell.angle_gamma   90.00
#
_symmetry.space_group_name_H-M   'P 1'
#
loop_
_entity.id
_entity.type
_entity.pdbx_description
1 polymer ?
#
loop_
_entity_poly.entity_id
_entity_poly.type
_entity_poly.pdbx_seq_one_letter_code
_entity_poly.pdbx_strand_id
1 'polypeptide(L)'
;MEVYKEEVILNDNVVRKLKNTCTFASKRFEISNGSIRYIPKTNIAYIEPSRLVVDGKCYLIFGSNEINFISETNIYNEFSIKQLEDKIRRDAKK
;
A
#
# COMPACT_ATOMS: atom_id res chain seq x y z
N MET A 1 27.55 -6.04 -6.41
CA MET A 1 26.42 -5.82 -7.33
C MET A 1 25.73 -4.55 -6.87
N GLU A 2 25.67 -3.53 -7.71
CA GLU A 2 24.99 -2.27 -7.38
C GLU A 2 23.49 -2.41 -7.64
N VAL A 3 22.67 -1.85 -6.74
CA VAL A 3 21.21 -1.84 -6.85
C VAL A 3 20.76 -0.39 -6.74
N TYR A 4 20.05 0.11 -7.74
CA TYR A 4 19.48 1.45 -7.73
C TYR A 4 18.04 1.42 -7.24
N LYS A 5 17.57 2.52 -6.66
CA LYS A 5 16.22 2.68 -6.11
C LYS A 5 15.62 3.99 -6.60
N GLU A 6 14.41 3.90 -7.13
CA GLU A 6 13.57 5.04 -7.50
C GLU A 6 12.26 4.96 -6.74
N GLU A 7 11.83 6.07 -6.11
CA GLU A 7 10.59 6.11 -5.33
C GLU A 7 9.37 6.22 -6.26
N VAL A 8 8.32 5.45 -5.96
CA VAL A 8 7.04 5.52 -6.67
C VAL A 8 6.03 6.24 -5.78
N ILE A 9 5.84 7.52 -6.07
CA ILE A 9 4.97 8.40 -5.29
C ILE A 9 3.51 8.07 -5.59
N LEU A 10 2.70 7.91 -4.53
CA LEU A 10 1.25 7.78 -4.65
C LEU A 10 0.63 9.11 -5.09
N ASN A 11 -0.33 9.05 -6.01
CA ASN A 11 -1.12 10.20 -6.39
C ASN A 11 -1.90 10.74 -5.18
N ASP A 12 -1.98 12.06 -5.05
CA ASP A 12 -2.68 12.74 -3.95
C ASP A 12 -4.13 12.27 -3.77
N ASN A 13 -4.81 11.94 -4.87
CA ASN A 13 -6.17 11.41 -4.83
C ASN A 13 -6.24 10.04 -4.14
N VAL A 14 -5.25 9.18 -4.40
CA VAL A 14 -5.14 7.87 -3.75
C VAL A 14 -4.85 8.04 -2.26
N VAL A 15 -3.86 8.88 -1.93
CA VAL A 15 -3.51 9.20 -0.54
C VAL A 15 -4.73 9.75 0.21
N ARG A 16 -5.48 10.69 -0.39
CA ARG A 16 -6.69 11.26 0.21
C ARG A 16 -7.77 10.21 0.47
N LYS A 17 -8.00 9.30 -0.48
CA LYS A 17 -8.97 8.20 -0.31
C LYS A 17 -8.57 7.31 0.88
N LEU A 18 -7.31 6.86 0.94
CA LEU A 18 -6.81 6.02 2.03
C LEU A 18 -6.89 6.71 3.39
N LYS A 19 -6.49 7.99 3.45
CA LYS A 19 -6.60 8.83 4.66
C LYS A 19 -8.05 8.91 5.14
N ASN A 20 -8.97 9.24 4.25
CA ASN A 20 -10.39 9.36 4.60
C ASN A 20 -10.93 8.04 5.16
N THR A 21 -10.67 6.91 4.51
CA THR A 21 -11.09 5.59 4.99
C THR A 21 -10.57 5.28 6.40
N CYS A 22 -9.30 5.57 6.68
CA CYS A 22 -8.72 5.32 8.01
C CYS A 22 -9.26 6.28 9.08
N THR A 23 -9.46 7.55 8.73
CA THR A 23 -10.06 8.56 9.61
C THR A 23 -11.49 8.18 10.00
N PHE A 24 -12.31 7.69 9.06
CA PHE A 24 -13.66 7.21 9.36
C PHE A 24 -13.68 5.99 10.29
N ALA A 25 -12.64 5.15 10.22
CA ALA A 25 -12.46 4.03 11.15
C ALA A 25 -11.90 4.46 12.53
N SER A 26 -11.53 5.73 12.72
CA SER A 26 -10.89 6.26 13.95
C SER A 26 -9.60 5.53 14.35
N LYS A 27 -8.77 5.17 13.37
CA LYS A 27 -7.54 4.37 13.58
C LYS A 27 -6.28 5.17 13.31
N ARG A 28 -5.17 4.84 13.97
CA ARG A 28 -3.87 5.45 13.66
C ARG A 28 -3.32 4.78 12.40
N PHE A 29 -2.79 5.60 11.50
CA PHE A 29 -2.28 5.08 10.24
C PHE A 29 -1.05 5.84 9.73
N GLU A 30 -0.24 5.14 8.95
CA GLU A 30 0.93 5.67 8.26
C GLU A 30 0.93 5.19 6.81
N ILE A 31 1.24 6.09 5.87
CA ILE A 31 1.34 5.78 4.45
C ILE A 31 2.79 5.97 4.03
N SER A 32 3.34 4.97 3.33
CA SER A 32 4.68 5.03 2.73
C SER A 32 4.60 4.70 1.25
N ASN A 33 5.38 5.43 0.45
CA ASN A 33 5.48 5.21 -0.98
C ASN A 33 6.19 3.89 -1.30
N GLY A 34 5.90 3.36 -2.48
CA GLY A 34 6.59 2.23 -3.05
C GLY A 34 7.94 2.63 -3.64
N SER A 35 8.65 1.66 -4.21
CA SER A 35 9.86 1.94 -4.97
C SER A 35 10.13 0.91 -6.04
N ILE A 36 10.81 1.30 -7.11
CA ILE A 36 11.38 0.39 -8.09
C ILE A 36 12.84 0.23 -7.74
N ARG A 37 13.28 -1.01 -7.51
CA ARG A 37 14.68 -1.38 -7.34
C ARG A 37 15.14 -2.15 -8.55
N TYR A 38 16.26 -1.77 -9.16
CA TYR A 38 16.75 -2.45 -10.35
C TYR A 38 18.26 -2.66 -10.32
N ILE A 39 18.70 -3.67 -11.06
CA ILE A 39 20.10 -4.01 -11.23
C ILE A 39 20.53 -3.54 -12.63
N PRO A 40 21.48 -2.61 -12.74
CA PRO A 40 21.90 -2.05 -14.02
C PRO A 40 22.42 -3.14 -14.95
N LYS A 41 22.24 -2.96 -16.27
CA LYS A 41 22.67 -3.91 -17.32
C LYS A 41 22.01 -5.30 -17.24
N THR A 42 20.92 -5.43 -16.48
CA THR A 42 20.07 -6.63 -16.46
C THR A 42 18.62 -6.23 -16.72
N ASN A 43 17.76 -7.20 -16.99
CA ASN A 43 16.30 -7.02 -17.07
C ASN A 43 15.61 -7.26 -15.72
N ILE A 44 16.35 -7.26 -14.61
CA ILE A 44 15.82 -7.55 -13.28
C ILE A 44 15.45 -6.24 -12.59
N ALA A 45 14.16 -6.09 -12.31
CA ALA A 45 13.60 -5.04 -11.47
C ALA A 45 12.61 -5.64 -10.48
N TYR A 46 12.64 -5.14 -9.26
CA TYR A 46 11.69 -5.42 -8.20
C TYR A 46 10.84 -4.19 -7.93
N ILE A 47 9.52 -4.38 -7.91
CA ILE A 47 8.57 -3.33 -7.56
C ILE A 47 8.15 -3.57 -6.11
N GLU A 48 8.57 -2.67 -5.24
CA GLU A 48 8.07 -2.58 -3.87
C GLU A 48 6.75 -1.80 -3.87
N PRO A 49 5.63 -2.40 -3.44
CA PRO A 49 4.35 -1.69 -3.38
C PRO A 49 4.37 -0.61 -2.30
N SER A 50 3.47 0.37 -2.44
CA SER A 50 3.24 1.33 -1.36
C SER A 50 2.59 0.65 -0.17
N ARG A 51 2.80 1.15 1.04
CA ARG A 51 2.22 0.54 2.26
C ARG A 51 1.31 1.52 2.99
N LEU A 52 0.20 1.00 3.47
CA LEU A 52 -0.65 1.62 4.47
C LEU A 52 -0.56 0.76 5.74
N VAL A 53 -0.01 1.30 6.81
CA VAL A 53 0.02 0.65 8.12
C VAL A 53 -1.11 1.22 8.96
N VAL A 54 -1.99 0.39 9.51
CA VAL A 54 -3.10 0.79 10.39
C VAL A 54 -3.03 -0.02 11.68
N ASP A 55 -2.88 0.63 12.84
CA ASP A 55 -2.71 -0.03 14.15
C ASP A 55 -1.70 -1.21 14.12
N GLY A 56 -0.60 -1.06 13.38
CA GLY A 56 0.45 -2.08 13.25
C GLY A 56 0.21 -3.17 12.19
N LYS A 57 -0.96 -3.19 11.53
CA LYS A 57 -1.22 -4.07 10.38
C LYS A 57 -0.84 -3.41 9.07
N CYS A 58 -0.13 -4.14 8.21
CA CYS A 58 0.37 -3.64 6.93
C CYS A 58 -0.51 -4.07 5.76
N TYR A 59 -1.03 -3.09 5.04
CA TYR A 59 -1.73 -3.24 3.78
C TYR A 59 -0.84 -2.78 2.62
N LEU A 60 -0.70 -3.63 1.60
CA LEU A 60 0.08 -3.35 0.41
C LEU A 60 -0.84 -2.73 -0.64
N ILE A 61 -0.49 -1.55 -1.15
CA ILE A 61 -1.27 -0.79 -2.13
C ILE A 61 -0.61 -0.95 -3.50
N PHE A 62 -1.36 -1.52 -4.45
CA PHE A 62 -0.91 -1.71 -5.82
C PHE A 62 -1.59 -0.70 -6.74
N GLY A 63 -0.76 0.09 -7.43
CA GLY A 63 -1.17 1.20 -8.30
C GLY A 63 -0.91 2.58 -7.68
N SER A 64 -0.24 3.45 -8.43
CA SER A 64 0.17 4.78 -7.98
C SER A 64 -0.86 5.87 -8.29
N ASN A 65 -1.42 5.84 -9.51
CA ASN A 65 -2.43 6.80 -9.97
C ASN A 65 -3.84 6.44 -9.49
N GLU A 66 -4.15 5.15 -9.54
CA GLU A 66 -5.40 4.57 -9.05
C GLU A 66 -5.07 3.28 -8.29
N ILE A 67 -5.90 2.94 -7.31
CA ILE A 67 -5.72 1.68 -6.57
C ILE A 67 -6.32 0.57 -7.41
N ASN A 68 -5.47 -0.32 -7.91
CA ASN A 68 -5.88 -1.53 -8.61
C ASN A 68 -6.44 -2.53 -7.59
N PHE A 69 -5.63 -2.83 -6.58
CA PHE A 69 -6.02 -3.68 -5.47
C PHE A 69 -5.17 -3.38 -4.23
N ILE A 70 -5.66 -3.86 -3.09
CA ILE A 70 -4.98 -3.84 -1.81
C ILE A 70 -4.79 -5.28 -1.38
N SER A 71 -3.69 -5.58 -0.70
CA SER A 71 -3.50 -6.91 -0.12
C SER A 71 -3.01 -6.87 1.32
N GLU A 72 -3.42 -7.87 2.09
CA GLU A 72 -2.98 -8.09 3.47
C GLU A 72 -1.76 -9.02 3.48
N THR A 73 -0.59 -8.48 3.84
CA THR A 73 0.64 -9.25 4.17
C THR A 73 1.29 -10.08 3.05
N ASN A 74 0.54 -10.54 2.03
CA ASN A 74 1.04 -11.29 0.88
C ASN A 74 0.36 -10.81 -0.42
N ILE A 75 0.58 -11.46 -1.57
CA ILE A 75 -0.03 -11.06 -2.86
C ILE A 75 -1.28 -11.87 -3.23
N TYR A 76 -1.63 -12.90 -2.45
CA TYR A 76 -2.73 -13.80 -2.76
C TYR A 76 -4.07 -13.34 -2.16
N ASN A 77 -4.01 -12.50 -1.12
CA ASN A 77 -5.18 -12.00 -0.39
C ASN A 77 -5.59 -10.60 -0.85
N GLU A 78 -5.84 -10.46 -2.16
CA GLU A 78 -6.24 -9.18 -2.75
C GLU A 78 -7.71 -8.82 -2.45
N PHE A 79 -7.96 -7.51 -2.33
CA PHE A 79 -9.29 -6.96 -2.15
C PHE A 79 -9.36 -5.52 -2.67
N SER A 80 -10.58 -5.05 -2.93
CA SER A 80 -10.82 -3.69 -3.41
C SER A 80 -10.75 -2.66 -2.28
N ILE A 81 -10.48 -1.39 -2.60
CA ILE A 81 -10.52 -0.29 -1.62
C ILE A 81 -11.86 -0.20 -0.87
N LYS A 82 -12.98 -0.61 -1.48
CA LYS A 82 -14.31 -0.59 -0.85
C LYS A 82 -14.38 -1.49 0.38
N GLN A 83 -13.61 -2.57 0.40
CA GLN A 83 -13.58 -3.55 1.49
C GLN A 83 -12.55 -3.18 2.58
N LEU A 84 -11.74 -2.14 2.35
CA LEU A 84 -10.69 -1.72 3.27
C LEU A 84 -11.25 -1.29 4.62
N GLU A 85 -12.33 -0.50 4.63
CA GLU A 85 -12.94 -0.03 5.88
C GLU A 85 -13.43 -1.20 6.75
N ASP A 86 -14.16 -2.15 6.15
CA ASP A 86 -14.68 -3.32 6.86
C ASP A 86 -13.56 -4.18 7.43
N LYS A 87 -12.44 -4.30 6.72
CA LYS A 87 -11.25 -5.05 7.18
C LYS A 87 -10.59 -4.34 8.36
N ILE A 88 -10.34 -3.05 8.25
CA ILE A 88 -9.79 -2.23 9.34
C ILE A 88 -10.67 -2.31 10.60
N ARG A 89 -12.00 -2.25 10.45
CA ARG A 89 -12.95 -2.32 11.57
C ARG A 89 -13.03 -3.72 12.21
N ARG A 90 -13.02 -4.79 11.41
CA ARG A 90 -13.06 -6.17 11.92
C ARG A 90 -11.86 -6.47 12.82
N ASP A 91 -10.72 -5.91 12.46
CA ASP A 91 -9.47 -6.12 13.17
C ASP A 91 -9.40 -5.44 14.54
N ALA A 92 -10.30 -4.48 14.83
CA ALA A 92 -10.42 -3.83 16.12
C ALA A 92 -11.17 -4.65 17.19
N LYS A 93 -11.78 -5.78 16.81
CA LYS A 93 -12.65 -6.59 17.68
C LYS A 93 -11.99 -7.88 18.22
N LYS A 94 -10.68 -8.06 17.99
CA LYS A 94 -9.89 -9.13 18.60
C LYS A 94 -8.97 -8.54 19.66
#